data_AF-A0A0L1ILJ0-F1
#
_entry.id   AF-A0A0L1ILJ0-F1
#
_cell.length_a   1.000
_cell.length_b   1.000
_cell.length_c   1.000
_cell.angle_alpha   90.00
_cell.angle_beta   90.00
_cell.angle_gamma   90.00
#
_symmetry.space_group_name_H-M   'P 1'
#
loop_
_entity.id
_entity.type
_entity.pdbx_description
1 polymer ?
#
loop_
_entity_poly.entity_id
_entity_poly.type
_entity_poly.pdbx_seq_one_letter_code
_entity_poly.pdbx_strand_id
1 'polypeptide(L)'
;MMIDLPPLCSPYVAHRPRSVAQPQPSQGDYANLCIQDTPIMPASSLPSMLWYRAWLNRRASQLSLDLATALPALTEVNGLIEGSSLLRAYLGIARIMKEGKASRVDDIVAQLQLSHVFRVVPVEQTCFQRVLVFTILGWQTMLWESTWDATNPAQMTVAQLMVGYESRTFMAYTQDHRCARLPIHEFLLGFGYLLPTKSTDCQSPESFVTVHVKQFNMSLLATIGGIKIRWIDTLGAHLEFDNRTKTLFLFRFPSFCAANLEKDLSGEKWVRGVIHGCTAPAGDPTNWATAEDVTSFLYEVLLSYRLLFGLSAKGRQFYRSLRPFSDLPPDQHDPLLGELCGSRTLTTISIDHHEDVFSLVSDFPILHSRFEALKTHLACQKARGLIQLWRDKRSTEAWYTFWAVVLIGGVGLFLSFVQTVLQIMQVLYSVP
;
A
#
# COMPACT_ATOMS: atom_id res chain seq x y z
N MET A 1 13.14 -2.00 49.32
CA MET A 1 12.77 -3.42 49.32
C MET A 1 13.08 -3.94 47.93
N MET A 2 14.34 -4.35 47.74
CA MET A 2 14.84 -5.08 46.58
C MET A 2 14.28 -6.49 46.64
N ILE A 3 13.73 -6.99 45.54
CA ILE A 3 13.65 -8.44 45.29
C ILE A 3 14.07 -8.66 43.84
N ASP A 4 15.21 -9.32 43.73
CA ASP A 4 15.91 -9.78 42.53
C ASP A 4 15.08 -10.80 41.73
N LEU A 5 15.15 -10.69 40.40
CA LEU A 5 14.83 -11.77 39.46
C LEU A 5 16.15 -12.30 38.88
N PRO A 6 16.39 -13.62 38.88
CA PRO A 6 17.68 -14.20 38.53
C PRO A 6 17.92 -14.30 37.01
N PRO A 7 19.19 -14.29 36.57
CA PRO A 7 19.57 -14.50 35.18
C PRO A 7 19.66 -16.00 34.88
N LEU A 8 19.03 -16.45 33.79
CA LEU A 8 19.23 -17.81 33.26
C LEU A 8 19.93 -17.72 31.90
N CYS A 9 21.25 -17.58 31.95
CA CYS A 9 22.16 -18.05 30.91
C CYS A 9 22.98 -19.18 31.53
N SER A 10 22.79 -20.41 31.06
CA SER A 10 23.66 -21.54 31.38
C SER A 10 24.35 -22.02 30.10
N PRO A 11 25.66 -22.28 30.13
CA PRO A 11 26.42 -22.72 28.97
C PRO A 11 26.28 -24.23 28.79
N TYR A 12 25.76 -24.67 27.64
CA TYR A 12 25.79 -26.09 27.30
C TYR A 12 27.17 -26.48 26.75
N VAL A 13 27.74 -27.46 27.43
CA VAL A 13 29.07 -28.05 27.25
C VAL A 13 29.18 -28.78 25.91
N ALA A 14 30.36 -28.63 25.30
CA ALA A 14 30.78 -29.22 24.04
C ALA A 14 30.81 -30.76 24.10
N HIS A 15 30.17 -31.40 23.11
CA HIS A 15 30.44 -32.78 22.72
C HIS A 15 30.94 -32.83 21.28
N ARG A 16 32.19 -33.25 21.09
CA ARG A 16 32.77 -33.65 19.79
C ARG A 16 32.00 -34.83 19.20
N PRO A 17 31.65 -34.81 17.91
CA PRO A 17 31.50 -36.02 17.12
C PRO A 17 32.80 -36.35 16.37
N ARG A 18 33.09 -37.66 16.33
CA ARG A 18 34.20 -38.31 15.64
C ARG A 18 34.15 -38.04 14.13
N SER A 19 35.34 -37.93 13.52
CA SER A 19 35.55 -37.88 12.08
C SER A 19 35.02 -39.15 11.41
N VAL A 20 34.09 -38.97 10.47
CA VAL A 20 33.77 -39.98 9.46
C VAL A 20 34.13 -39.34 8.13
N ALA A 21 35.10 -39.94 7.44
CA ALA A 21 35.51 -39.54 6.11
C ALA A 21 34.37 -39.79 5.10
N GLN A 22 34.07 -38.79 4.27
CA GLN A 22 33.27 -38.95 3.06
C GLN A 22 34.00 -38.36 1.84
N PRO A 23 33.73 -38.89 0.64
CA PRO A 23 34.60 -38.76 -0.53
C PRO A 23 34.41 -37.43 -1.25
N GLN A 24 35.47 -36.91 -1.85
CA GLN A 24 35.43 -35.78 -2.77
C GLN A 24 34.61 -36.12 -4.03
N PRO A 25 33.67 -35.26 -4.48
CA PRO A 25 33.21 -35.28 -5.85
C PRO A 25 34.15 -34.45 -6.74
N SER A 26 34.44 -35.03 -7.89
CA SER A 26 35.28 -34.56 -8.98
C SER A 26 34.93 -33.17 -9.50
N GLN A 27 35.97 -32.37 -9.77
CA GLN A 27 35.96 -31.17 -10.60
C GLN A 27 35.51 -31.51 -12.03
N GLY A 28 34.36 -31.00 -12.43
CA GLY A 28 33.90 -31.01 -13.82
C GLY A 28 32.41 -31.30 -13.90
N ASP A 29 31.58 -30.25 -13.80
CA ASP A 29 30.21 -30.22 -14.37
C ASP A 29 29.44 -28.90 -14.11
N TYR A 30 30.08 -27.79 -13.71
CA TYR A 30 29.40 -26.50 -13.49
C TYR A 30 29.36 -25.56 -14.70
N ALA A 31 29.69 -26.03 -15.90
CA ALA A 31 29.88 -25.16 -17.07
C ALA A 31 28.63 -24.98 -17.98
N ASN A 32 27.48 -25.61 -17.67
CA ASN A 32 26.30 -25.58 -18.55
C ASN A 32 25.01 -25.11 -17.86
N LEU A 33 25.05 -23.98 -17.12
CA LEU A 33 23.83 -23.20 -16.84
C LEU A 33 23.55 -22.28 -18.03
N CYS A 34 23.13 -22.87 -19.15
CA CYS A 34 22.48 -22.12 -20.22
C CYS A 34 21.21 -21.50 -19.65
N ILE A 35 21.15 -20.17 -19.72
CA ILE A 35 19.96 -19.34 -19.51
C ILE A 35 18.96 -19.77 -20.58
N GLN A 36 18.13 -20.77 -20.28
CA GLN A 36 16.95 -21.07 -21.09
C GLN A 36 15.77 -20.30 -20.53
N ASP A 37 15.37 -19.30 -21.32
CA ASP A 37 14.03 -18.76 -21.50
C ASP A 37 13.00 -19.13 -20.42
N THR A 38 13.06 -18.40 -19.32
CA THR A 38 11.91 -18.22 -18.43
C THR A 38 11.69 -16.71 -18.30
N PRO A 39 10.50 -16.18 -18.63
CA PRO A 39 10.24 -14.77 -18.45
C PRO A 39 10.02 -14.52 -16.95
N ILE A 40 11.07 -14.09 -16.25
CA ILE A 40 11.08 -13.84 -14.79
C ILE A 40 11.02 -12.34 -14.45
N MET A 41 11.09 -11.45 -15.45
CA MET A 41 10.20 -10.27 -15.40
C MET A 41 8.80 -10.82 -15.55
N PRO A 42 7.75 -10.32 -14.87
CA PRO A 42 6.40 -10.71 -15.25
C PRO A 42 6.26 -10.38 -16.74
N ALA A 43 6.33 -11.40 -17.60
CA ALA A 43 5.62 -11.39 -18.85
C ALA A 43 4.14 -11.60 -18.49
N SER A 44 3.63 -10.73 -17.61
CA SER A 44 2.20 -10.53 -17.55
C SER A 44 1.87 -9.88 -18.88
N SER A 45 0.90 -10.46 -19.55
CA SER A 45 0.28 -9.95 -20.77
C SER A 45 -0.37 -8.57 -20.58
N LEU A 46 -0.14 -7.88 -19.45
CA LEU A 46 -0.51 -6.50 -19.22
C LEU A 46 0.66 -5.56 -19.58
N PRO A 47 0.50 -4.73 -20.63
CA PRO A 47 1.37 -3.58 -20.90
C PRO A 47 1.52 -2.60 -19.71
N SER A 48 0.72 -2.77 -18.66
CA SER A 48 0.60 -1.87 -17.51
C SER A 48 1.73 -1.94 -16.49
N MET A 49 2.70 -2.88 -16.57
CA MET A 49 3.81 -2.98 -15.60
C MET A 49 5.12 -2.38 -16.07
N LEU A 50 5.16 -1.77 -17.27
CA LEU A 50 6.37 -1.12 -17.81
C LEU A 50 6.91 -0.02 -16.87
N TRP A 51 6.01 0.70 -16.18
CA TRP A 51 6.40 1.71 -15.20
C TRP A 51 7.21 1.15 -14.04
N TYR A 52 6.94 -0.10 -13.64
CA TYR A 52 7.60 -0.72 -12.50
C TYR A 52 9.07 -0.98 -12.81
N ARG A 53 9.40 -1.33 -14.06
CA ARG A 53 10.78 -1.45 -14.53
C ARG A 53 11.50 -0.10 -14.48
N ALA A 54 10.88 0.97 -14.98
CA ALA A 54 11.45 2.31 -14.94
C ALA A 54 11.65 2.81 -13.49
N TRP A 55 10.66 2.57 -12.64
CA TRP A 55 10.71 2.88 -11.21
C TRP A 55 11.84 2.10 -10.51
N LEU A 56 11.97 0.80 -10.77
CA LEU A 56 13.01 -0.05 -10.20
C LEU A 56 14.40 0.39 -10.65
N ASN A 57 14.57 0.73 -11.94
CA ASN A 57 15.82 1.29 -12.46
C ASN A 57 16.23 2.57 -11.72
N ARG A 58 15.28 3.47 -11.46
CA ARG A 58 15.54 4.69 -10.70
C ARG A 58 15.94 4.37 -9.25
N ARG A 59 15.23 3.47 -8.57
CA ARG A 59 15.58 3.05 -7.19
C ARG A 59 16.96 2.40 -7.13
N ALA A 60 17.28 1.54 -8.10
CA ALA A 60 18.61 0.93 -8.21
C ALA A 60 19.71 1.97 -8.41
N SER A 61 19.47 3.02 -9.22
CA SER A 61 20.45 4.10 -9.42
C SER A 61 20.70 4.96 -8.17
N GLN A 62 19.78 4.92 -7.20
CA GLN A 62 19.88 5.63 -5.93
C GLN A 62 20.44 4.76 -4.79
N LEU A 63 20.77 3.50 -5.08
CA LEU A 63 21.31 2.59 -4.07
C LEU A 63 22.70 3.06 -3.62
N SER A 64 22.94 3.06 -2.30
CA SER A 64 24.25 3.45 -1.75
C SER A 64 25.38 2.55 -2.27
N LEU A 65 26.54 3.17 -2.52
CA LEU A 65 27.76 2.47 -2.92
C LEU A 65 28.21 1.43 -1.87
N ASP A 66 27.88 1.65 -0.60
CA ASP A 66 28.18 0.71 0.49
C ASP A 66 27.46 -0.62 0.31
N LEU A 67 26.16 -0.58 -0.04
CA LEU A 67 25.35 -1.77 -0.28
C LEU A 67 25.79 -2.51 -1.54
N ALA A 68 26.33 -1.76 -2.49
CA ALA A 68 26.93 -2.28 -3.71
C ALA A 68 28.13 -3.20 -3.44
N THR A 69 28.85 -3.03 -2.33
CA THR A 69 29.98 -3.92 -1.95
C THR A 69 29.56 -5.36 -1.66
N ALA A 70 28.28 -5.61 -1.36
CA ALA A 70 27.73 -6.95 -1.14
C ALA A 70 27.76 -7.82 -2.41
N LEU A 71 27.85 -7.21 -3.59
CA LEU A 71 27.81 -7.89 -4.88
C LEU A 71 29.24 -8.16 -5.41
N PRO A 72 29.52 -9.33 -6.02
CA PRO A 72 30.85 -9.70 -6.50
C PRO A 72 31.42 -8.80 -7.61
N ALA A 73 30.60 -8.29 -8.54
CA ALA A 73 31.05 -7.65 -9.76
C ALA A 73 30.17 -6.44 -10.16
N LEU A 74 30.32 -5.32 -9.45
CA LEU A 74 29.57 -4.09 -9.69
C LEU A 74 30.40 -3.07 -10.50
N THR A 75 31.11 -3.53 -11.53
CA THR A 75 31.94 -2.68 -12.41
C THR A 75 31.16 -1.96 -13.51
N GLU A 76 29.84 -2.17 -13.64
CA GLU A 76 29.03 -1.53 -14.67
C GLU A 76 27.94 -0.65 -14.03
N VAL A 77 28.31 0.60 -13.73
CA VAL A 77 27.39 1.61 -13.16
C VAL A 77 26.64 2.40 -14.25
N ASN A 78 26.91 2.15 -15.54
CA ASN A 78 26.33 2.94 -16.61
C ASN A 78 25.36 2.15 -17.48
N GLY A 79 24.10 2.10 -17.03
CA GLY A 79 22.94 1.84 -17.88
C GLY A 79 22.60 0.37 -18.06
N LEU A 80 21.32 0.08 -17.89
CA LEU A 80 20.64 -1.22 -17.96
C LEU A 80 21.02 -2.21 -16.85
N ILE A 81 20.03 -2.47 -15.99
CA ILE A 81 19.97 -3.60 -15.05
C ILE A 81 20.13 -4.97 -15.75
N GLU A 82 19.99 -5.05 -17.08
CA GLU A 82 20.14 -6.29 -17.84
C GLU A 82 21.57 -6.84 -17.74
N GLY A 83 21.74 -7.92 -16.97
CA GLY A 83 23.02 -8.60 -16.74
C GLY A 83 23.71 -8.27 -15.40
N SER A 84 23.28 -7.22 -14.71
CA SER A 84 23.87 -6.75 -13.45
C SER A 84 23.73 -7.77 -12.32
N SER A 85 24.70 -7.80 -11.39
CA SER A 85 24.61 -8.62 -10.17
C SER A 85 23.38 -8.28 -9.33
N LEU A 86 22.90 -7.03 -9.39
CA LEU A 86 21.69 -6.59 -8.70
C LEU A 86 20.43 -7.24 -9.28
N LEU A 87 20.31 -7.36 -10.61
CA LEU A 87 19.20 -8.08 -11.23
C LEU A 87 19.19 -9.55 -10.82
N ARG A 88 20.37 -10.18 -10.79
CA ARG A 88 20.50 -11.57 -10.34
C ARG A 88 20.08 -11.73 -8.88
N ALA A 89 20.45 -10.79 -8.01
CA ALA A 89 19.97 -10.77 -6.63
C ALA A 89 18.46 -10.58 -6.56
N TYR A 90 17.91 -9.63 -7.32
CA TYR A 90 16.49 -9.37 -7.40
C TYR A 90 15.70 -10.63 -7.82
N LEU A 91 16.05 -11.23 -8.96
CA LEU A 91 15.38 -12.43 -9.46
C LEU A 91 15.61 -13.64 -8.55
N GLY A 92 16.79 -13.77 -7.95
CA GLY A 92 17.12 -14.82 -6.99
C GLY A 92 16.23 -14.76 -5.74
N ILE A 93 16.07 -13.57 -5.14
CA ILE A 93 15.18 -13.36 -3.99
C ILE A 93 13.74 -13.70 -4.36
N ALA A 94 13.26 -13.20 -5.51
CA ALA A 94 11.90 -13.46 -5.95
C ALA A 94 11.63 -14.96 -6.13
N ARG A 95 12.59 -15.70 -6.70
CA ARG A 95 12.50 -17.15 -6.87
C ARG A 95 12.43 -17.87 -5.53
N ILE A 96 13.34 -17.56 -4.62
CA ILE A 96 13.41 -18.19 -3.29
C ILE A 96 12.10 -17.98 -2.51
N MET A 97 11.57 -16.75 -2.55
CA MET A 97 10.31 -16.39 -1.87
C MET A 97 9.10 -17.11 -2.47
N LYS A 98 9.00 -17.17 -3.81
CA LYS A 98 7.89 -17.85 -4.50
C LYS A 98 7.90 -19.36 -4.29
N GLU A 99 9.08 -19.97 -4.25
CA GLU A 99 9.24 -21.41 -4.03
C GLU A 99 9.04 -21.80 -2.54
N GLY A 100 8.90 -20.82 -1.63
CA GLY A 100 8.71 -21.07 -0.20
C GLY A 100 9.94 -21.71 0.47
N LYS A 101 11.12 -21.59 -0.15
CA LYS A 101 12.35 -22.25 0.30
C LYS A 101 13.07 -21.53 1.44
N ALA A 102 12.77 -20.26 1.67
CA ALA A 102 13.34 -19.49 2.76
C ALA A 102 12.23 -18.94 3.64
N SER A 103 12.38 -19.17 4.94
CA SER A 103 11.46 -18.63 5.94
C SER A 103 12.01 -17.36 6.59
N ARG A 104 13.32 -17.09 6.45
CA ARG A 104 14.05 -16.01 7.16
C ARG A 104 14.91 -15.22 6.19
N VAL A 105 15.27 -13.99 6.56
CA VAL A 105 16.19 -13.16 5.77
C VAL A 105 17.58 -13.82 5.70
N ASP A 106 18.06 -14.42 6.81
CA ASP A 106 19.33 -15.14 6.82
C ASP A 106 19.35 -16.36 5.88
N ASP A 107 18.22 -17.06 5.73
CA ASP A 107 18.09 -18.19 4.79
C ASP A 107 18.25 -17.72 3.34
N ILE A 108 17.67 -16.56 3.01
CA ILE A 108 17.79 -15.95 1.67
C ILE A 108 19.25 -15.57 1.40
N VAL A 109 19.92 -14.92 2.35
CA VAL A 109 21.33 -14.54 2.22
C VAL A 109 22.20 -15.78 1.99
N ALA A 110 22.01 -16.84 2.78
CA ALA A 110 22.76 -18.09 2.64
C ALA A 110 22.55 -18.73 1.26
N GLN A 111 21.31 -18.79 0.78
CA GLN A 111 21.00 -19.35 -0.55
C GLN A 111 21.62 -18.53 -1.70
N LEU A 112 21.66 -17.21 -1.58
CA LEU A 112 22.29 -16.33 -2.57
C LEU A 112 23.82 -16.42 -2.55
N GLN A 113 24.43 -16.68 -1.39
CA GLN A 113 25.86 -16.98 -1.29
C GLN A 113 26.19 -18.33 -1.93
N LEU A 114 25.38 -19.37 -1.68
CA LEU A 114 25.51 -20.69 -2.31
C LEU A 114 25.39 -20.63 -3.84
N SER A 115 24.54 -19.73 -4.34
CA SER A 115 24.34 -19.50 -5.78
C SER A 115 25.36 -18.54 -6.39
N HIS A 116 26.39 -18.12 -5.64
CA HIS A 116 27.41 -17.15 -6.04
C HIS A 116 26.87 -15.79 -6.51
N VAL A 117 25.64 -15.43 -6.13
CA VAL A 117 25.04 -14.12 -6.39
C VAL A 117 25.59 -13.09 -5.42
N PHE A 118 25.76 -13.49 -4.16
CA PHE A 118 26.43 -12.71 -3.12
C PHE A 118 27.85 -13.23 -2.88
N ARG A 119 28.72 -12.33 -2.41
CA ARG A 119 30.06 -12.71 -1.93
C ARG A 119 29.92 -13.63 -0.72
N VAL A 120 30.67 -14.71 -0.69
CA VAL A 120 30.69 -15.61 0.47
C VAL A 120 31.46 -14.91 1.59
N VAL A 121 30.75 -14.58 2.67
CA VAL A 121 31.32 -13.93 3.86
C VAL A 121 30.83 -14.62 5.13
N PRO A 122 31.58 -14.57 6.24
CA PRO A 122 31.12 -15.09 7.53
C PRO A 122 29.79 -14.44 7.95
N VAL A 123 28.95 -15.19 8.68
CA VAL A 123 27.60 -14.75 9.12
C VAL A 123 27.60 -13.43 9.92
N GLU A 124 28.72 -13.12 10.59
CA GLU A 124 28.90 -11.87 11.34
C GLU A 124 29.06 -10.64 10.44
N GLN A 125 29.48 -10.84 9.18
CA GLN A 125 29.75 -9.78 8.20
C GLN A 125 28.66 -9.66 7.13
N THR A 126 27.53 -10.36 7.29
CA THR A 126 26.43 -10.34 6.31
C THR A 126 25.49 -9.13 6.47
N CYS A 127 25.84 -8.10 7.26
CA CYS A 127 24.99 -6.93 7.51
C CYS A 127 24.55 -6.24 6.21
N PHE A 128 25.47 -5.95 5.28
CA PHE A 128 25.14 -5.33 4.00
C PHE A 128 24.26 -6.23 3.11
N GLN A 129 24.47 -7.55 3.17
CA GLN A 129 23.66 -8.52 2.43
C GLN A 129 22.24 -8.59 2.98
N ARG A 130 22.08 -8.56 4.31
CA ARG A 130 20.77 -8.48 4.97
C ARG A 130 20.03 -7.20 4.59
N VAL A 131 20.69 -6.04 4.66
CA VAL A 131 20.09 -4.76 4.23
C VAL A 131 19.70 -4.80 2.75
N LEU A 132 20.54 -5.36 1.89
CA LEU A 132 20.23 -5.46 0.47
C LEU A 132 19.02 -6.38 0.20
N VAL A 133 18.93 -7.52 0.89
CA VAL A 133 17.76 -8.40 0.83
C VAL A 133 16.52 -7.67 1.32
N PHE A 134 16.60 -6.99 2.47
CA PHE A 134 15.52 -6.18 3.02
C PHE A 134 15.06 -5.08 2.04
N THR A 135 16.01 -4.42 1.40
CA THR A 135 15.75 -3.37 0.40
C THR A 135 15.00 -3.92 -0.80
N ILE A 136 15.49 -5.02 -1.37
CA ILE A 136 14.90 -5.66 -2.53
C ILE A 136 13.52 -6.24 -2.21
N LEU A 137 13.33 -6.84 -1.03
CA LEU A 137 12.02 -7.31 -0.59
C LEU A 137 11.01 -6.14 -0.48
N GLY A 138 11.44 -4.99 0.04
CA GLY A 138 10.61 -3.78 0.05
C GLY A 138 10.19 -3.36 -1.35
N TRP A 139 11.10 -3.40 -2.33
CA TRP A 139 10.77 -3.11 -3.73
C TRP A 139 9.81 -4.15 -4.35
N GLN A 140 10.05 -5.43 -4.10
CA GLN A 140 9.26 -6.55 -4.66
C GLN A 140 7.85 -6.64 -4.09
N THR A 141 7.65 -6.16 -2.86
CA THR A 141 6.36 -6.23 -2.17
C THR A 141 5.65 -4.88 -2.11
N MET A 142 6.36 -3.77 -2.33
CA MET A 142 5.87 -2.40 -2.16
C MET A 142 5.31 -2.11 -0.75
N LEU A 143 5.61 -2.97 0.24
CA LEU A 143 5.05 -2.87 1.60
C LEU A 143 5.75 -1.83 2.47
N TRP A 144 6.99 -1.49 2.15
CA TRP A 144 7.77 -0.43 2.79
C TRP A 144 8.77 0.16 1.81
N GLU A 145 9.21 1.37 2.11
CA GLU A 145 10.39 1.96 1.49
C GLU A 145 11.56 1.81 2.48
N SER A 146 12.68 1.26 2.02
CA SER A 146 13.88 1.11 2.85
C SER A 146 14.77 2.34 2.74
N THR A 147 15.46 2.66 3.83
CA THR A 147 16.49 3.70 3.87
C THR A 147 17.77 3.14 4.45
N TRP A 148 18.90 3.47 3.83
CA TRP A 148 20.21 3.18 4.36
C TRP A 148 20.70 4.33 5.23
N ASP A 149 20.96 4.04 6.51
CA ASP A 149 21.62 4.97 7.41
C ASP A 149 23.05 4.46 7.69
N ALA A 150 24.03 5.10 7.04
CA ALA A 150 25.43 4.78 7.21
C ALA A 150 25.94 5.02 8.65
N THR A 151 25.24 5.83 9.45
CA THR A 151 25.60 6.08 10.86
C THR A 151 25.20 4.92 11.78
N ASN A 152 24.20 4.14 11.38
CA ASN A 152 23.71 2.97 12.12
C ASN A 152 23.63 1.73 11.21
N PRO A 153 24.79 1.24 10.69
CA PRO A 153 24.81 0.12 9.75
C PRO A 153 24.33 -1.20 10.37
N ALA A 154 24.20 -1.23 11.71
CA ALA A 154 23.68 -2.35 12.48
C ALA A 154 22.14 -2.47 12.46
N GLN A 155 21.44 -1.56 11.78
CA GLN A 155 19.98 -1.53 11.73
C GLN A 155 19.46 -1.57 10.29
N MET A 156 18.29 -2.18 10.13
CA MET A 156 17.46 -2.11 8.94
C MET A 156 16.37 -1.07 9.19
N THR A 157 16.28 -0.07 8.30
CA THR A 157 15.44 1.11 8.53
C THR A 157 14.41 1.28 7.41
N VAL A 158 13.18 1.60 7.83
CA VAL A 158 12.06 1.97 6.96
C VAL A 158 11.96 3.49 6.89
N ALA A 159 11.70 4.02 5.69
CA ALA A 159 11.49 5.44 5.46
C ALA A 159 10.27 5.97 6.23
N GLN A 160 10.43 7.08 6.93
CA GLN A 160 9.32 7.79 7.58
C GLN A 160 8.56 8.67 6.58
N LEU A 161 7.67 8.06 5.79
CA LEU A 161 6.89 8.78 4.77
C LEU A 161 5.76 9.64 5.37
N MET A 162 5.40 9.42 6.64
CA MET A 162 4.26 10.02 7.32
C MET A 162 4.69 10.88 8.51
N VAL A 163 5.61 11.84 8.26
CA VAL A 163 6.21 12.68 9.31
C VAL A 163 5.15 13.34 10.20
N GLY A 164 5.22 13.05 11.51
CA GLY A 164 4.31 13.59 12.53
C GLY A 164 2.94 12.89 12.62
N TYR A 165 2.73 11.79 11.90
CA TYR A 165 1.57 10.92 12.04
C TYR A 165 1.99 9.57 12.60
N GLU A 166 1.35 9.15 13.69
CA GLU A 166 1.49 7.80 14.23
C GLU A 166 0.68 6.84 13.36
N SER A 167 1.37 6.21 12.42
CA SER A 167 0.80 5.22 11.53
C SER A 167 0.32 4.00 12.32
N ARG A 168 -0.81 3.42 11.92
CA ARG A 168 -1.25 2.12 12.45
C ARG A 168 -0.50 0.96 11.78
N THR A 169 -0.02 1.20 10.56
CA THR A 169 0.78 0.27 9.76
C THR A 169 2.22 0.19 10.29
N PHE A 170 2.84 1.33 10.62
CA PHE A 170 4.22 1.40 11.11
C PHE A 170 4.29 1.76 12.60
N MET A 171 4.67 0.79 13.43
CA MET A 171 4.88 0.95 14.87
C MET A 171 6.35 1.20 15.22
N ALA A 172 7.27 0.68 14.41
CA ALA A 172 8.69 0.93 14.51
C ALA A 172 9.29 1.13 13.11
N TYR A 173 10.34 1.94 13.03
CA TYR A 173 11.02 2.25 11.77
C TYR A 173 12.39 1.59 11.65
N THR A 174 12.88 0.94 12.71
CA THR A 174 14.23 0.37 12.76
C THR A 174 14.19 -1.00 13.42
N GLN A 175 14.95 -1.95 12.90
CA GLN A 175 15.20 -3.24 13.55
C GLN A 175 16.67 -3.63 13.48
N ASP A 176 17.12 -4.37 14.50
CA ASP A 176 18.47 -4.91 14.58
C ASP A 176 18.66 -6.10 13.63
N HIS A 177 19.87 -6.29 13.09
CA HIS A 177 20.19 -7.45 12.24
C HIS A 177 19.91 -8.80 12.89
N ARG A 178 19.90 -8.89 14.21
CA ARG A 178 19.53 -10.13 14.94
C ARG A 178 18.12 -10.60 14.59
N CYS A 179 17.21 -9.67 14.25
CA CYS A 179 15.84 -9.99 13.84
C CYS A 179 15.79 -10.69 12.47
N ALA A 180 16.85 -10.66 11.66
CA ALA A 180 16.93 -11.37 10.37
C ALA A 180 16.86 -12.91 10.52
N ARG A 181 17.02 -13.43 11.74
CA ARG A 181 16.87 -14.85 12.11
C ARG A 181 15.42 -15.25 12.38
N LEU A 182 14.52 -14.28 12.55
CA LEU A 182 13.10 -14.55 12.74
C LEU A 182 12.46 -14.95 11.41
N PRO A 183 11.37 -15.74 11.44
CA PRO A 183 10.52 -15.91 10.27
C PRO A 183 10.13 -14.56 9.66
N ILE A 184 10.00 -14.48 8.34
CA ILE A 184 9.79 -13.22 7.61
C ILE A 184 8.55 -12.49 8.12
N HIS A 185 7.45 -13.18 8.41
CA HIS A 185 6.25 -12.54 8.95
C HIS A 185 6.48 -11.93 10.34
N GLU A 186 7.18 -12.63 11.26
CA GLU A 186 7.56 -12.10 12.58
C GLU A 186 8.55 -10.94 12.47
N PHE A 187 9.54 -11.07 11.57
CA PHE A 187 10.48 -10.00 11.27
C PHE A 187 9.75 -8.76 10.77
N LEU A 188 8.80 -8.88 9.85
CA LEU A 188 8.04 -7.75 9.34
C LEU A 188 7.08 -7.17 10.39
N LEU A 189 6.50 -8.01 11.25
CA LEU A 189 5.66 -7.58 12.37
C LEU A 189 6.41 -6.66 13.34
N GLY A 190 7.73 -6.82 13.48
CA GLY A 190 8.56 -5.91 14.28
C GLY A 190 8.54 -4.45 13.81
N PHE A 191 8.16 -4.17 12.55
CA PHE A 191 7.95 -2.80 12.05
C PHE A 191 6.49 -2.32 12.24
N GLY A 192 5.56 -3.21 12.54
CA GLY A 192 4.12 -2.96 12.65
C GLY A 192 3.29 -3.81 11.69
N TYR A 193 2.01 -3.51 11.55
CA TYR A 193 1.06 -4.25 10.72
C TYR A 193 1.12 -3.86 9.23
N LEU A 194 2.26 -4.14 8.58
CA LEU A 194 2.49 -3.84 7.15
C LEU A 194 1.47 -4.54 6.24
N LEU A 195 1.07 -5.74 6.62
CA LEU A 195 0.03 -6.53 5.99
C LEU A 195 -1.16 -6.64 6.94
N PRO A 196 -2.26 -5.90 6.68
CA PRO A 196 -3.42 -5.93 7.55
C PRO A 196 -4.17 -7.27 7.41
N THR A 197 -4.72 -7.74 8.53
CA THR A 197 -5.60 -8.91 8.61
C THR A 197 -7.06 -8.50 8.65
N LYS A 198 -7.95 -9.48 8.45
CA LYS A 198 -9.36 -9.32 8.79
C LYS A 198 -9.48 -9.10 10.29
N SER A 199 -10.16 -8.04 10.69
CA SER A 199 -10.40 -7.77 12.11
C SER A 199 -11.25 -8.89 12.71
N THR A 200 -10.74 -9.54 13.76
CA THR A 200 -11.48 -10.54 14.52
C THR A 200 -12.58 -9.92 15.40
N ASP A 201 -12.53 -8.60 15.63
CA ASP A 201 -13.52 -7.84 16.42
C ASP A 201 -14.89 -7.70 15.73
N CYS A 202 -15.05 -8.15 14.49
CA CYS A 202 -16.31 -8.05 13.74
C CYS A 202 -17.39 -9.07 14.16
N GLN A 203 -17.33 -9.64 15.36
CA GLN A 203 -18.41 -10.47 15.93
C GLN A 203 -19.52 -9.65 16.61
N SER A 204 -19.57 -8.33 16.44
CA SER A 204 -20.79 -7.58 16.76
C SER A 204 -21.76 -7.65 15.57
N PRO A 205 -22.94 -8.29 15.69
CA PRO A 205 -23.89 -8.47 14.60
C PRO A 205 -24.60 -7.18 14.12
N GLU A 206 -24.23 -5.98 14.61
CA GLU A 206 -25.04 -4.77 14.47
C GLU A 206 -24.54 -3.69 13.50
N SER A 207 -23.44 -3.86 12.78
CA SER A 207 -22.99 -2.82 11.83
C SER A 207 -22.87 -3.35 10.40
N PHE A 208 -24.02 -3.65 9.78
CA PHE A 208 -24.14 -3.67 8.32
C PHE A 208 -23.95 -2.24 7.78
N VAL A 209 -22.72 -1.72 7.87
CA VAL A 209 -22.38 -0.37 7.46
C VAL A 209 -22.34 -0.32 5.94
N THR A 210 -23.49 0.01 5.35
CA THR A 210 -23.57 0.23 3.91
C THR A 210 -23.14 1.65 3.55
N VAL A 211 -22.60 1.78 2.35
CA VAL A 211 -22.10 3.04 1.81
C VAL A 211 -22.56 3.17 0.36
N HIS A 212 -23.29 4.24 0.09
CA HIS A 212 -23.70 4.57 -1.28
C HIS A 212 -22.68 5.54 -1.90
N VAL A 213 -22.20 5.21 -3.10
CA VAL A 213 -21.26 6.02 -3.91
C VAL A 213 -21.67 7.51 -4.03
N LYS A 214 -22.97 7.80 -4.06
CA LYS A 214 -23.48 9.17 -4.16
C LYS A 214 -23.26 10.00 -2.90
N GLN A 215 -23.20 9.36 -1.73
CA GLN A 215 -23.05 9.99 -0.42
C GLN A 215 -21.62 9.85 0.14
N PHE A 216 -20.84 8.94 -0.42
CA PHE A 216 -19.46 8.70 -0.03
C PHE A 216 -18.60 8.52 -1.28
N ASN A 217 -17.81 9.54 -1.58
CA ASN A 217 -16.82 9.54 -2.65
C ASN A 217 -15.78 10.60 -2.31
N MET A 218 -14.66 10.58 -3.02
CA MET A 218 -13.53 11.43 -2.71
C MET A 218 -13.82 12.92 -2.89
N SER A 219 -14.70 13.28 -3.83
CA SER A 219 -15.11 14.68 -4.00
C SER A 219 -15.83 15.19 -2.74
N LEU A 220 -16.68 14.38 -2.11
CA LEU A 220 -17.34 14.75 -0.85
C LEU A 220 -16.36 14.76 0.33
N LEU A 221 -15.47 13.76 0.41
CA LEU A 221 -14.43 13.71 1.44
C LEU A 221 -13.52 14.95 1.38
N ALA A 222 -13.18 15.43 0.18
CA ALA A 222 -12.38 16.64 0.01
C ALA A 222 -13.19 17.93 0.28
N THR A 223 -14.39 18.05 -0.28
CA THR A 223 -15.17 19.31 -0.22
C THR A 223 -15.91 19.54 1.09
N ILE A 224 -16.43 18.48 1.70
CA ILE A 224 -17.15 18.51 2.98
C ILE A 224 -16.23 18.07 4.12
N GLY A 225 -15.53 16.94 3.94
CA GLY A 225 -14.60 16.41 4.94
C GLY A 225 -13.34 17.26 5.12
N GLY A 226 -13.01 18.12 4.15
CA GLY A 226 -11.76 18.88 4.13
C GLY A 226 -10.51 18.00 4.02
N ILE A 227 -10.67 16.77 3.51
CA ILE A 227 -9.60 15.78 3.42
C ILE A 227 -8.70 16.10 2.23
N LYS A 228 -7.39 16.12 2.48
CA LYS A 228 -6.34 16.22 1.47
C LYS A 228 -5.80 14.83 1.14
N ILE A 229 -5.41 14.62 -0.10
CA ILE A 229 -4.80 13.36 -0.54
C ILE A 229 -3.29 13.54 -0.57
N ARG A 230 -2.58 12.55 -0.03
CA ARG A 230 -1.15 12.36 -0.25
C ARG A 230 -0.92 11.02 -0.95
N TRP A 231 -0.35 11.08 -2.14
CA TRP A 231 0.03 9.89 -2.90
C TRP A 231 1.32 9.31 -2.33
N ILE A 232 1.33 8.00 -2.12
CA ILE A 232 2.47 7.27 -1.53
C ILE A 232 2.82 6.04 -2.35
N ASP A 233 4.05 5.58 -2.21
CA ASP A 233 4.58 4.40 -2.91
C ASP A 233 4.42 3.12 -2.07
N THR A 234 3.93 3.25 -0.85
CA THR A 234 3.81 2.16 0.11
C THR A 234 2.38 1.60 0.16
N LEU A 235 2.25 0.33 -0.21
CA LEU A 235 0.98 -0.37 -0.27
C LEU A 235 0.33 -0.53 1.12
N GLY A 236 1.11 -0.89 2.15
CA GLY A 236 0.59 -1.15 3.51
C GLY A 236 -0.17 0.04 4.12
N ALA A 237 0.22 1.27 3.77
CA ALA A 237 -0.39 2.50 4.28
C ALA A 237 -1.58 3.02 3.43
N HIS A 238 -2.07 2.25 2.47
CA HIS A 238 -3.22 2.63 1.63
C HIS A 238 -4.50 2.85 2.45
N LEU A 239 -5.15 4.02 2.32
CA LEU A 239 -6.29 4.48 3.14
C LEU A 239 -5.98 4.79 4.60
N GLU A 240 -4.72 4.96 4.99
CA GLU A 240 -4.45 5.56 6.30
C GLU A 240 -4.96 7.01 6.33
N PHE A 241 -5.62 7.37 7.43
CA PHE A 241 -6.21 8.69 7.61
C PHE A 241 -5.67 9.36 8.86
N ASP A 242 -4.97 10.46 8.65
CA ASP A 242 -4.58 11.36 9.73
C ASP A 242 -5.70 12.38 9.98
N ASN A 243 -6.46 12.17 11.07
CA ASN A 243 -7.54 13.06 11.48
C ASN A 243 -7.03 14.46 11.87
N ARG A 244 -5.80 14.59 12.38
CA ARG A 244 -5.21 15.86 12.82
C ARG A 244 -4.90 16.76 11.64
N THR A 245 -4.20 16.23 10.64
CA THR A 245 -3.86 17.00 9.41
C THR A 245 -4.93 16.90 8.32
N LYS A 246 -5.94 16.05 8.51
CA LYS A 246 -6.96 15.67 7.53
C LYS A 246 -6.32 15.14 6.23
N THR A 247 -5.28 14.33 6.36
CA THR A 247 -4.56 13.77 5.22
C THR A 247 -4.90 12.30 5.05
N LEU A 248 -5.35 11.93 3.86
CA LEU A 248 -5.58 10.54 3.44
C LEU A 248 -4.42 10.08 2.56
N PHE A 249 -3.79 8.97 2.92
CA PHE A 249 -2.68 8.39 2.18
C PHE A 249 -3.19 7.36 1.18
N LEU A 250 -2.83 7.51 -0.10
CA LEU A 250 -3.28 6.61 -1.18
C LEU A 250 -2.08 6.06 -1.97
N PHE A 251 -2.03 4.73 -2.07
CA PHE A 251 -1.01 4.00 -2.83
C PHE A 251 -1.13 4.18 -4.35
N ARG A 252 -0.17 4.85 -4.98
CA ARG A 252 -0.31 5.33 -6.37
C ARG A 252 -0.12 4.29 -7.49
N PHE A 253 0.16 3.01 -7.19
CA PHE A 253 0.51 2.00 -8.20
C PHE A 253 -0.42 0.76 -8.23
N PRO A 254 -1.73 0.91 -8.49
CA PRO A 254 -2.69 -0.19 -8.44
C PRO A 254 -2.40 -1.34 -9.43
N SER A 255 -1.69 -1.13 -10.53
CA SER A 255 -1.32 -2.22 -11.44
C SER A 255 -0.42 -3.25 -10.78
N PHE A 256 0.34 -2.87 -9.75
CA PHE A 256 1.06 -3.82 -8.91
C PHE A 256 0.10 -4.79 -8.22
N CYS A 257 -1.03 -4.29 -7.70
CA CYS A 257 -2.05 -5.15 -7.11
C CYS A 257 -2.66 -6.08 -8.15
N ALA A 258 -3.03 -5.56 -9.32
CA ALA A 258 -3.59 -6.35 -10.41
C ALA A 258 -2.63 -7.46 -10.89
N ALA A 259 -1.33 -7.16 -11.01
CA ALA A 259 -0.31 -8.13 -11.42
C ALA A 259 -0.08 -9.24 -10.38
N ASN A 260 -0.35 -8.99 -9.09
CA ASN A 260 -0.30 -9.99 -8.03
C ASN A 260 -1.66 -10.71 -7.81
N LEU A 261 -2.65 -10.38 -8.64
CA LEU A 261 -3.97 -11.03 -8.73
C LEU A 261 -4.10 -11.71 -10.09
N GLU A 262 -3.07 -12.39 -10.58
CA GLU A 262 -3.21 -13.25 -11.75
C GLU A 262 -3.66 -14.64 -11.31
N LYS A 263 -4.70 -15.18 -11.96
CA LYS A 263 -5.10 -16.57 -11.77
C LYS A 263 -4.18 -17.48 -12.57
N ASP A 264 -3.98 -18.69 -12.07
CA ASP A 264 -3.26 -19.74 -12.78
C ASP A 264 -3.99 -20.14 -14.06
N LEU A 265 -3.32 -20.96 -14.89
CA LEU A 265 -3.87 -21.44 -16.17
C LEU A 265 -5.19 -22.21 -15.99
N SER A 266 -5.45 -22.78 -14.81
CA SER A 266 -6.71 -23.47 -14.49
C SER A 266 -7.84 -22.49 -14.13
N GLY A 267 -7.51 -21.24 -13.79
CA GLY A 267 -8.47 -20.24 -13.33
C GLY A 267 -8.97 -20.48 -11.91
N GLU A 268 -8.44 -21.49 -11.20
CA GLU A 268 -8.91 -21.89 -9.88
C GLU A 268 -8.15 -21.20 -8.75
N LYS A 269 -6.86 -20.89 -8.93
CA LYS A 269 -6.01 -20.35 -7.84
C LYS A 269 -5.19 -19.15 -8.30
N TRP A 270 -4.96 -18.22 -7.38
CA TRP A 270 -4.06 -17.09 -7.62
C TRP A 270 -2.61 -17.55 -7.65
N VAL A 271 -1.85 -17.04 -8.61
CA VAL A 271 -0.40 -17.23 -8.69
C VAL A 271 0.25 -16.46 -7.55
N ARG A 272 1.01 -17.17 -6.70
CA ARG A 272 1.67 -16.55 -5.54
C ARG A 272 2.82 -15.65 -6.00
N GLY A 273 2.69 -14.36 -5.69
CA GLY A 273 3.75 -13.36 -5.82
C GLY A 273 4.74 -13.43 -4.65
N VAL A 274 5.76 -12.55 -4.70
CA VAL A 274 6.72 -12.42 -3.59
C VAL A 274 6.03 -11.95 -2.31
N ILE A 275 5.02 -11.08 -2.44
CA ILE A 275 4.22 -10.58 -1.32
C ILE A 275 3.51 -11.71 -0.55
N HIS A 276 3.09 -12.78 -1.25
CA HIS A 276 2.51 -13.97 -0.61
C HIS A 276 3.55 -14.81 0.14
N GLY A 277 4.84 -14.67 -0.17
CA GLY A 277 5.92 -15.31 0.61
C GLY A 277 6.17 -14.61 1.96
N CYS A 278 5.62 -13.42 2.17
CA CYS A 278 5.72 -12.66 3.43
C CYS A 278 4.56 -12.96 4.41
N THR A 279 3.68 -13.91 4.08
CA THR A 279 2.49 -14.22 4.87
C THR A 279 2.81 -15.18 6.01
N ALA A 280 1.99 -15.16 7.05
CA ALA A 280 2.04 -16.15 8.10
C ALA A 280 1.45 -17.49 7.62
N PRO A 281 1.93 -18.63 8.14
CA PRO A 281 1.31 -19.91 7.89
C PRO A 281 -0.13 -19.94 8.46
N ALA A 282 -0.98 -20.80 7.91
CA ALA A 282 -2.35 -20.94 8.41
C ALA A 282 -2.35 -21.42 9.87
N GLY A 283 -3.13 -20.75 10.73
CA GLY A 283 -3.22 -21.07 12.15
C GLY A 283 -2.10 -20.47 13.01
N ASP A 284 -1.29 -19.57 12.45
CA ASP A 284 -0.32 -18.81 13.22
C ASP A 284 -1.02 -17.96 14.30
N PRO A 285 -0.51 -17.95 15.55
CA PRO A 285 -1.12 -17.19 16.64
C PRO A 285 -0.91 -15.66 16.51
N THR A 286 -0.01 -15.21 15.63
CA THR A 286 0.17 -13.79 15.35
C THR A 286 -1.00 -13.27 14.52
N ASN A 287 -1.47 -12.06 14.81
CA ASN A 287 -2.48 -11.36 14.01
C ASN A 287 -1.87 -10.84 12.69
N TRP A 288 -1.19 -11.71 11.95
CA TRP A 288 -0.53 -11.41 10.68
C TRP A 288 -1.28 -12.02 9.49
N ALA A 289 -1.18 -11.37 8.32
CA ALA A 289 -1.94 -11.75 7.14
C ALA A 289 -1.55 -13.14 6.60
N THR A 290 -2.57 -13.93 6.28
CA THR A 290 -2.43 -15.15 5.48
C THR A 290 -2.34 -14.80 3.99
N ALA A 291 -1.97 -15.76 3.14
CA ALA A 291 -1.96 -15.56 1.69
C ALA A 291 -3.34 -15.20 1.11
N GLU A 292 -4.42 -15.67 1.73
CA GLU A 292 -5.79 -15.30 1.36
C GLU A 292 -6.08 -13.85 1.75
N ASP A 293 -5.68 -13.43 2.95
CA ASP A 293 -5.87 -12.03 3.39
C ASP A 293 -5.10 -11.06 2.50
N VAL A 294 -3.86 -11.39 2.11
CA VAL A 294 -3.09 -10.56 1.17
C VAL A 294 -3.82 -10.42 -0.16
N THR A 295 -4.37 -11.52 -0.68
CA THR A 295 -5.12 -11.51 -1.94
C THR A 295 -6.39 -10.65 -1.82
N SER A 296 -7.15 -10.80 -0.72
CA SER A 296 -8.30 -9.95 -0.43
C SER A 296 -7.89 -8.48 -0.32
N PHE A 297 -6.80 -8.17 0.37
CA PHE A 297 -6.30 -6.80 0.54
C PHE A 297 -5.93 -6.15 -0.80
N LEU A 298 -5.23 -6.86 -1.68
CA LEU A 298 -4.89 -6.37 -3.01
C LEU A 298 -6.15 -6.08 -3.84
N TYR A 299 -7.16 -6.94 -3.76
CA TYR A 299 -8.44 -6.73 -4.45
C TYR A 299 -9.19 -5.52 -3.88
N GLU A 300 -9.25 -5.42 -2.55
CA GLU A 300 -9.87 -4.29 -1.83
C GLU A 300 -9.20 -2.95 -2.17
N VAL A 301 -7.87 -2.91 -2.34
CA VAL A 301 -7.13 -1.72 -2.79
C VAL A 301 -7.58 -1.28 -4.19
N LEU A 302 -7.85 -2.22 -5.10
CA LEU A 302 -8.36 -1.86 -6.43
C LEU A 302 -9.81 -1.38 -6.35
N LEU A 303 -10.63 -2.06 -5.55
CA LEU A 303 -12.04 -1.72 -5.36
C LEU A 303 -12.23 -0.37 -4.65
N SER A 304 -11.30 0.01 -3.76
CA SER A 304 -11.32 1.29 -3.06
C SER A 304 -11.27 2.47 -4.04
N TYR A 305 -10.47 2.37 -5.11
CA TYR A 305 -10.40 3.38 -6.17
C TYR A 305 -11.72 3.51 -6.93
N ARG A 306 -12.40 2.39 -7.17
CA ARG A 306 -13.73 2.37 -7.79
C ARG A 306 -14.75 3.09 -6.92
N LEU A 307 -14.80 2.79 -5.63
CA LEU A 307 -15.69 3.44 -4.67
C LEU A 307 -15.38 4.94 -4.53
N LEU A 308 -14.11 5.30 -4.31
CA LEU A 308 -13.72 6.69 -4.03
C LEU A 308 -13.80 7.60 -5.25
N PHE A 309 -13.46 7.09 -6.44
CA PHE A 309 -13.33 7.92 -7.65
C PHE A 309 -14.17 7.40 -8.81
N GLY A 310 -13.94 6.16 -9.22
CA GLY A 310 -14.39 5.63 -10.51
C GLY A 310 -15.90 5.63 -10.72
N LEU A 311 -16.67 5.26 -9.70
CA LEU A 311 -18.13 5.11 -9.80
C LEU A 311 -18.88 6.45 -9.76
N SER A 312 -18.32 7.48 -9.10
CA SER A 312 -18.94 8.81 -9.00
C SER A 312 -18.43 9.77 -10.09
N ALA A 313 -19.33 10.40 -10.85
CA ALA A 313 -18.93 11.40 -11.85
C ALA A 313 -18.15 12.57 -11.25
N LYS A 314 -18.53 13.02 -10.04
CA LYS A 314 -17.79 14.05 -9.29
C LYS A 314 -16.45 13.53 -8.80
N GLY A 315 -16.37 12.26 -8.40
CA GLY A 315 -15.12 11.58 -8.03
C GLY A 315 -14.13 11.56 -9.20
N ARG A 316 -14.59 11.14 -10.39
CA ARG A 316 -13.78 11.16 -11.62
C ARG A 316 -13.29 12.56 -12.01
N GLN A 317 -14.18 13.56 -11.92
CA GLN A 317 -13.80 14.95 -12.19
C GLN A 317 -12.75 15.45 -11.18
N PHE A 318 -12.93 15.12 -9.90
CA PHE A 318 -11.97 15.46 -8.85
C PHE A 318 -10.63 14.78 -9.09
N TYR A 319 -10.61 13.50 -9.45
CA TYR A 319 -9.39 12.76 -9.79
C TYR A 319 -8.57 13.46 -10.89
N ARG A 320 -9.22 13.95 -11.96
CA ARG A 320 -8.51 14.67 -13.05
C ARG A 320 -7.79 15.95 -12.59
N SER A 321 -8.20 16.52 -11.45
CA SER A 321 -7.50 17.67 -10.84
C SER A 321 -6.33 17.25 -9.96
N LEU A 322 -6.33 16.01 -9.47
CA LEU A 322 -5.23 15.42 -8.71
C LEU A 322 -4.18 14.98 -9.72
N ARG A 323 -2.94 15.44 -9.57
CA ARG A 323 -1.82 14.99 -10.41
C ARG A 323 -1.01 13.95 -9.62
N PRO A 324 -1.43 12.67 -9.58
CA PRO A 324 -0.88 11.66 -8.67
C PRO A 324 0.61 11.38 -8.86
N PHE A 325 1.13 11.66 -10.06
CA PHE A 325 2.52 11.37 -10.44
C PHE A 325 3.31 12.66 -10.77
N SER A 326 2.92 13.82 -10.23
CA SER A 326 3.57 15.10 -10.54
C SER A 326 5.06 15.17 -10.16
N ASP A 327 5.48 14.32 -9.23
CA ASP A 327 6.84 14.13 -8.71
C ASP A 327 7.63 13.04 -9.46
N LEU A 328 7.00 12.34 -10.42
CA LEU A 328 7.59 11.22 -11.15
C LEU A 328 7.66 11.46 -12.66
N PRO A 329 8.72 10.98 -13.33
CA PRO A 329 8.81 10.90 -14.78
C PRO A 329 7.61 10.15 -15.42
N PRO A 330 7.17 10.52 -16.64
CA PRO A 330 6.01 9.91 -17.31
C PRO A 330 6.09 8.41 -17.53
N ASP A 331 7.30 7.87 -17.75
CA ASP A 331 7.56 6.44 -17.89
C ASP A 331 7.34 5.66 -16.58
N GLN A 332 7.19 6.35 -15.44
CA GLN A 332 6.87 5.76 -14.12
C GLN A 332 5.41 5.93 -13.74
N HIS A 333 4.55 6.43 -14.65
CA HIS A 333 3.13 6.62 -14.37
C HIS A 333 2.41 5.29 -14.54
N ASP A 334 1.66 4.89 -13.51
CA ASP A 334 0.82 3.70 -13.60
C ASP A 334 -0.46 4.02 -14.39
N PRO A 335 -0.66 3.39 -15.57
CA PRO A 335 -1.81 3.68 -16.41
C PRO A 335 -3.13 3.20 -15.78
N LEU A 336 -3.10 2.15 -14.95
CA LEU A 336 -4.29 1.54 -14.35
C LEU A 336 -4.94 2.48 -13.34
N LEU A 337 -4.17 3.33 -12.65
CA LEU A 337 -4.73 4.33 -11.73
C LEU A 337 -5.65 5.30 -12.49
N GLY A 338 -5.23 5.72 -13.68
CA GLY A 338 -6.02 6.57 -14.56
C GLY A 338 -7.34 5.93 -14.99
N GLU A 339 -7.31 4.64 -15.29
CA GLU A 339 -8.49 3.87 -15.68
C GLU A 339 -9.46 3.66 -14.50
N LEU A 340 -8.95 3.18 -13.36
CA LEU A 340 -9.74 2.91 -12.15
C LEU A 340 -10.49 4.15 -11.66
N CYS A 341 -9.79 5.28 -11.62
CA CYS A 341 -10.31 6.53 -11.07
C CYS A 341 -10.98 7.43 -12.12
N GLY A 342 -10.59 7.34 -13.38
CA GLY A 342 -10.99 8.26 -14.45
C GLY A 342 -12.08 7.75 -15.36
N SER A 343 -12.34 6.43 -15.36
CA SER A 343 -13.34 5.77 -16.21
C SER A 343 -14.50 5.17 -15.42
N ARG A 344 -15.69 5.12 -16.03
CA ARG A 344 -16.84 4.38 -15.47
C ARG A 344 -16.71 2.88 -15.75
N THR A 345 -16.21 2.51 -16.92
CA THR A 345 -16.04 1.12 -17.36
C THR A 345 -14.55 0.78 -17.41
N LEU A 346 -14.21 -0.43 -16.99
CA LEU A 346 -12.84 -0.93 -17.05
C LEU A 346 -12.68 -1.78 -18.31
N THR A 347 -11.53 -1.65 -18.96
CA THR A 347 -11.13 -2.40 -20.16
C THR A 347 -10.03 -3.40 -19.85
N THR A 348 -9.16 -3.09 -18.88
CA THR A 348 -7.94 -3.85 -18.63
C THR A 348 -8.11 -4.90 -17.54
N ILE A 349 -9.04 -4.69 -16.61
CA ILE A 349 -9.33 -5.63 -15.53
C ILE A 349 -10.83 -5.80 -15.32
N SER A 350 -11.24 -7.04 -15.03
CA SER A 350 -12.62 -7.37 -14.67
C SER A 350 -12.79 -7.28 -13.15
N ILE A 351 -12.95 -6.07 -12.62
CA ILE A 351 -13.44 -5.88 -11.24
C ILE A 351 -14.94 -5.73 -11.32
N ASP A 352 -15.63 -6.79 -10.91
CA ASP A 352 -17.07 -6.90 -11.02
C ASP A 352 -17.72 -6.23 -9.80
N HIS A 353 -18.07 -4.95 -9.94
CA HIS A 353 -18.96 -4.27 -9.00
C HIS A 353 -19.83 -3.27 -9.75
N HIS A 354 -21.01 -3.72 -10.13
CA HIS A 354 -21.99 -2.94 -10.88
C HIS A 354 -22.95 -2.14 -9.98
N GLU A 355 -22.94 -2.42 -8.68
CA GLU A 355 -23.83 -1.76 -7.73
C GLU A 355 -23.28 -0.42 -7.24
N ASP A 356 -24.17 0.54 -7.03
CA ASP A 356 -23.83 1.85 -6.47
C ASP A 356 -23.75 1.84 -4.92
N VAL A 357 -23.92 0.67 -4.31
CA VAL A 357 -23.94 0.41 -2.87
C VAL A 357 -22.85 -0.61 -2.54
N PHE A 358 -22.16 -0.37 -1.44
CA PHE A 358 -21.11 -1.22 -0.90
C PHE A 358 -21.45 -1.61 0.53
N SER A 359 -21.24 -2.87 0.89
CA SER A 359 -21.19 -3.36 2.27
C SER A 359 -19.74 -3.27 2.73
N LEU A 360 -19.41 -2.40 3.69
CA LEU A 360 -18.02 -2.26 4.13
C LEU A 360 -17.46 -3.55 4.73
N VAL A 361 -18.30 -4.36 5.38
CA VAL A 361 -17.87 -5.62 6.02
C VAL A 361 -17.63 -6.72 4.98
N SER A 362 -18.46 -6.77 3.93
CA SER A 362 -18.41 -7.84 2.92
C SER A 362 -17.44 -7.51 1.79
N ASP A 363 -17.47 -6.27 1.29
CA ASP A 363 -16.67 -5.84 0.14
C ASP A 363 -15.27 -5.38 0.55
N PHE A 364 -15.10 -4.97 1.82
CA PHE A 364 -13.83 -4.46 2.36
C PHE A 364 -13.45 -5.07 3.72
N PRO A 365 -13.44 -6.41 3.90
CA PRO A 365 -13.22 -7.01 5.22
C PRO A 365 -11.92 -6.54 5.90
N ILE A 366 -10.88 -6.22 5.14
CA ILE A 366 -9.59 -5.75 5.66
C ILE A 366 -9.55 -4.22 5.80
N LEU A 367 -10.02 -3.48 4.79
CA LEU A 367 -10.03 -2.02 4.75
C LEU A 367 -11.23 -1.38 5.47
N HIS A 368 -12.19 -2.17 6.00
CA HIS A 368 -13.44 -1.63 6.57
C HIS A 368 -13.18 -0.59 7.65
N SER A 369 -12.22 -0.85 8.55
CA SER A 369 -11.90 0.03 9.68
C SER A 369 -11.36 1.38 9.21
N ARG A 370 -10.59 1.39 8.11
CA ARG A 370 -10.07 2.60 7.46
C ARG A 370 -11.20 3.39 6.80
N PHE A 371 -12.14 2.70 6.13
CA PHE A 371 -13.33 3.34 5.57
C PHE A 371 -14.30 3.87 6.62
N GLU A 372 -14.49 3.16 7.72
CA GLU A 372 -15.34 3.59 8.82
C GLU A 372 -14.81 4.86 9.48
N ALA A 373 -13.49 4.98 9.66
CA ALA A 373 -12.86 6.20 10.12
C ALA A 373 -13.18 7.39 9.19
N LEU A 374 -13.12 7.19 7.87
CA LEU A 374 -13.48 8.21 6.88
C LEU A 374 -14.98 8.55 6.90
N LYS A 375 -15.85 7.53 7.03
CA LYS A 375 -17.31 7.71 7.10
C LYS A 375 -17.71 8.49 8.35
N THR A 376 -17.13 8.14 9.49
CA THR A 376 -17.31 8.81 10.78
C THR A 376 -16.83 10.26 10.70
N HIS A 377 -15.63 10.49 10.16
CA HIS A 377 -15.12 11.84 9.94
C HIS A 377 -16.08 12.68 9.08
N LEU A 378 -16.54 12.14 7.95
CA LEU A 378 -17.48 12.82 7.06
C LEU A 378 -18.84 13.06 7.74
N ALA A 379 -19.32 12.17 8.61
CA ALA A 379 -20.55 12.34 9.36
C ALA A 379 -20.45 13.44 10.45
N CYS A 380 -19.27 13.56 11.09
CA CYS A 380 -19.02 14.61 12.08
C CYS A 380 -18.92 16.01 11.47
N GLN A 381 -18.55 16.13 10.19
CA GLN A 381 -18.53 17.43 9.52
C GLN A 381 -19.94 17.86 9.12
N LYS A 382 -20.55 18.79 9.88
CA LYS A 382 -21.76 19.51 9.43
C LYS A 382 -21.41 20.46 8.28
N ALA A 383 -22.23 20.53 7.23
CA ALA A 383 -22.10 21.53 6.18
C ALA A 383 -22.17 22.94 6.80
N ARG A 384 -21.04 23.68 6.82
CA ARG A 384 -20.96 24.98 7.52
C ARG A 384 -21.32 26.17 6.63
N GLY A 385 -21.40 26.00 5.31
CA GLY A 385 -21.73 27.08 4.36
C GLY A 385 -23.04 26.87 3.60
N LEU A 386 -23.70 27.96 3.21
CA LEU A 386 -24.93 27.93 2.38
C LEU A 386 -24.73 27.16 1.06
N ILE A 387 -23.57 27.33 0.41
CA ILE A 387 -23.19 26.60 -0.81
C ILE A 387 -22.99 25.10 -0.52
N GLN A 388 -22.48 24.77 0.66
CA GLN A 388 -22.29 23.38 1.08
C GLN A 388 -23.64 22.74 1.41
N LEU A 389 -24.54 23.44 2.10
CA LEU A 389 -25.90 22.98 2.39
C LEU A 389 -26.72 22.78 1.09
N TRP A 390 -26.53 23.66 0.11
CA TRP A 390 -27.12 23.52 -1.22
C TRP A 390 -26.60 22.29 -1.98
N ARG A 391 -25.31 21.96 -1.83
CA ARG A 391 -24.63 20.85 -2.52
C ARG A 391 -24.75 19.51 -1.77
N ASP A 392 -25.06 19.56 -0.47
CA ASP A 392 -25.20 18.40 0.41
C ASP A 392 -26.61 17.81 0.30
N LYS A 393 -26.74 16.74 -0.48
CA LYS A 393 -27.98 15.95 -0.61
C LYS A 393 -28.05 14.80 0.39
N ARG A 394 -27.12 14.70 1.36
CA ARG A 394 -27.07 13.57 2.31
C ARG A 394 -28.17 13.67 3.38
N SER A 395 -28.48 14.89 3.82
CA SER A 395 -29.59 15.17 4.74
C SER A 395 -30.77 15.80 3.98
N THR A 396 -31.67 14.95 3.48
CA THR A 396 -32.85 15.38 2.72
C THR A 396 -33.70 16.41 3.50
N GLU A 397 -33.77 16.27 4.83
CA GLU A 397 -34.51 17.17 5.73
C GLU A 397 -33.92 18.58 5.78
N ALA A 398 -32.59 18.70 5.96
CA ALA A 398 -31.91 20.01 5.98
C ALA A 398 -31.98 20.70 4.60
N TRP A 399 -31.98 19.91 3.52
CA TRP A 399 -32.11 20.42 2.16
C TRP A 399 -33.50 20.99 1.90
N TYR A 400 -34.57 20.29 2.29
CA TYR A 400 -35.94 20.80 2.15
C TYR A 400 -36.22 22.02 3.03
N THR A 401 -35.76 22.02 4.28
CA THR A 401 -35.91 23.19 5.17
C THR A 401 -35.17 24.41 4.64
N PHE A 402 -33.96 24.23 4.08
CA PHE A 402 -33.25 25.31 3.39
C PHE A 402 -34.06 25.89 2.23
N TRP A 403 -34.60 25.05 1.34
CA TRP A 403 -35.42 25.53 0.22
C TRP A 403 -36.74 26.16 0.65
N ALA A 404 -37.38 25.64 1.72
CA ALA A 404 -38.58 26.24 2.28
C ALA A 404 -38.29 27.66 2.80
N VAL A 405 -37.19 27.87 3.53
CA VAL A 405 -36.78 29.19 4.01
C VAL A 405 -36.43 30.13 2.86
N VAL A 406 -35.70 29.66 1.86
CA VAL A 406 -35.35 30.47 0.66
C VAL A 406 -36.61 30.89 -0.11
N LEU A 407 -37.57 29.98 -0.27
CA LEU A 407 -38.81 30.27 -1.00
C LEU A 407 -39.71 31.23 -0.22
N ILE A 408 -39.96 30.96 1.07
CA ILE A 408 -40.81 31.81 1.92
C ILE A 408 -40.17 33.19 2.10
N GLY A 409 -38.87 33.23 2.41
CA GLY A 409 -38.12 34.48 2.56
C GLY A 409 -38.04 35.27 1.25
N GLY A 410 -37.84 34.59 0.11
CA GLY A 410 -37.81 35.20 -1.22
C GLY A 410 -39.15 35.83 -1.61
N VAL A 411 -40.26 35.13 -1.35
CA VAL A 411 -41.62 35.67 -1.56
C VAL A 411 -41.86 36.88 -0.66
N GLY A 412 -41.49 36.81 0.63
CA GLY A 412 -41.64 37.93 1.55
C GLY A 412 -40.85 39.18 1.12
N LEU A 413 -39.60 39.01 0.70
CA LEU A 413 -38.77 40.11 0.21
C LEU A 413 -39.34 40.74 -1.06
N PHE A 414 -39.83 39.91 -1.99
CA PHE A 414 -40.46 40.38 -3.22
C PHE A 414 -41.74 41.19 -2.95
N LEU A 415 -42.62 40.69 -2.07
CA LEU A 415 -43.83 41.42 -1.68
C LEU A 415 -43.51 42.73 -0.99
N SER A 416 -42.51 42.74 -0.11
CA SER A 416 -42.05 43.98 0.55
C SER A 416 -41.52 44.99 -0.47
N PHE A 417 -40.75 44.55 -1.45
CA PHE A 417 -40.26 45.41 -2.53
C PHE A 417 -41.41 46.01 -3.36
N VAL A 418 -42.39 45.20 -3.78
CA VAL A 418 -43.58 45.68 -4.50
C VAL A 418 -44.34 46.71 -3.67
N GLN A 419 -44.52 46.46 -2.38
CA GLN A 419 -45.21 47.38 -1.48
C GLN A 419 -44.47 48.72 -1.37
N THR A 420 -43.13 48.71 -1.26
CA THR A 420 -42.32 49.94 -1.25
C THR A 420 -42.45 50.72 -2.56
N VAL A 421 -42.44 50.05 -3.71
CA VAL A 421 -42.62 50.70 -5.03
C VAL A 421 -44.01 51.35 -5.12
N LEU A 422 -45.06 50.63 -4.73
CA LEU A 422 -46.42 51.16 -4.73
C LEU A 422 -46.57 52.39 -3.81
N GLN A 423 -45.93 52.37 -2.63
CA GLN A 423 -45.92 53.51 -1.71
C GLN A 423 -45.20 54.72 -2.31
N ILE A 424 -44.05 54.52 -2.96
CA ILE A 424 -43.31 55.60 -3.64
C ILE A 424 -44.16 56.21 -4.76
N MET A 425 -44.81 55.38 -5.57
CA MET A 425 -45.71 55.85 -6.62
C MET A 425 -46.88 56.65 -6.03
N GLN A 426 -47.50 56.16 -4.95
CA GLN A 426 -48.59 56.86 -4.29
C GLN A 426 -48.18 58.25 -3.79
N VAL A 427 -46.99 58.38 -3.19
CA VAL A 427 -46.46 59.67 -2.73
C VAL A 427 -46.18 60.61 -3.90
N LEU A 428 -45.57 60.12 -4.98
CA LEU A 428 -45.31 60.91 -6.18
C LEU A 428 -46.58 61.45 -6.83
N TYR A 429 -47.68 60.68 -6.82
CA TYR A 429 -48.97 61.10 -7.36
C TYR A 429 -49.83 61.90 -6.38
N SER A 430 -49.51 61.89 -5.07
CA SER A 430 -50.28 62.62 -4.05
C SER A 430 -49.71 63.99 -3.69
N VAL A 431 -48.55 64.38 -4.22
CA VAL A 431 -48.01 65.74 -4.10
C VAL A 431 -48.51 66.52 -5.33
N PRO A 432 -49.41 67.51 -5.17
CA PRO A 432 -49.97 68.30 -6.27
C PRO A 432 -48.97 69.25 -6.92
#